data_AF-A0A449A9F0-F1
#
_entry.id   AF-A0A449A9F0-F1
#
_cell.length_a   1.000
_cell.length_b   1.000
_cell.length_c   1.000
_cell.angle_alpha   90.00
_cell.angle_beta   90.00
_cell.angle_gamma   90.00
#
_symmetry.space_group_name_H-M   'P 1'
#
loop_
_entity.id
_entity.type
_entity.pdbx_description
1 polymer ?
#
loop_
_entity_poly.entity_id
_entity_poly.type
_entity_poly.pdbx_seq_one_letter_code
_entity_poly.pdbx_strand_id
1 'polypeptide(L)'
;MKKINVKYNTILWGIIGFIALAFVIFCSVLIARIVNDIDAIKAVEVDSSLINDYQAFKAYGIGILSFSCIVLIISSCICYLGAKSWNYTATL
;
A
#
# COMPACT_ATOMS: atom_id res chain seq x y z
N MET A 1 -14.16 28.98 -15.52
CA MET A 1 -13.65 28.17 -14.39
C MET A 1 -14.31 26.78 -14.44
N LYS A 2 -13.53 25.70 -14.43
CA LYS A 2 -14.02 24.33 -14.71
C LYS A 2 -14.58 23.74 -13.41
N LYS A 3 -15.86 23.37 -13.37
CA LYS A 3 -16.44 22.69 -12.19
C LYS A 3 -15.69 21.39 -11.95
N ILE A 4 -14.92 21.33 -10.86
CA ILE A 4 -14.31 20.07 -10.41
C ILE A 4 -15.42 19.24 -9.76
N ASN A 5 -15.63 18.05 -10.29
CA ASN A 5 -16.65 17.16 -9.77
C ASN A 5 -16.09 16.43 -8.55
N VAL A 6 -16.19 17.08 -7.38
CA VAL A 6 -15.64 16.59 -6.10
C VAL A 6 -16.08 15.15 -5.83
N LYS A 7 -17.34 14.81 -6.14
CA LYS A 7 -17.89 13.45 -5.97
C LYS A 7 -17.09 12.39 -6.73
N TYR A 8 -16.71 12.69 -7.98
CA TYR A 8 -15.94 11.76 -8.81
C TYR A 8 -14.54 11.52 -8.23
N ASN A 9 -13.85 12.59 -7.80
CA ASN A 9 -12.52 12.47 -7.21
C ASN A 9 -12.55 11.70 -5.89
N THR A 10 -13.56 11.89 -5.05
CA THR A 10 -13.74 11.12 -3.80
C THR A 10 -13.88 9.62 -4.08
N ILE A 11 -14.70 9.24 -5.05
CA ILE A 11 -14.91 7.83 -5.41
C ILE A 11 -13.63 7.22 -5.99
N LEU A 12 -12.97 7.93 -6.90
CA LEU A 12 -11.74 7.47 -7.52
C LEU A 12 -10.63 7.25 -6.49
N TRP A 13 -10.44 8.19 -5.56
CA TRP A 13 -9.49 8.03 -4.45
C TRP A 13 -9.90 6.93 -3.46
N GLY A 14 -11.21 6.70 -3.27
CA GLY A 14 -11.71 5.58 -2.46
C GLY A 14 -11.32 4.22 -3.05
N ILE A 15 -11.45 4.06 -4.37
CA ILE A 15 -11.02 2.84 -5.07
C ILE A 15 -9.50 2.65 -4.95
N ILE A 16 -8.72 3.71 -5.14
CA ILE A 16 -7.26 3.66 -4.96
C ILE A 16 -6.88 3.25 -3.53
N GLY A 17 -7.56 3.80 -2.52
CA GLY A 17 -7.36 3.42 -1.12
C GLY A 17 -7.68 1.95 -0.86
N PHE A 18 -8.75 1.43 -1.47
CA PHE A 18 -9.12 0.01 -1.35
C PHE A 18 -8.07 -0.92 -1.97
N ILE A 19 -7.54 -0.55 -3.14
CA ILE A 19 -6.43 -1.27 -3.79
C ILE A 19 -5.18 -1.24 -2.92
N ALA A 20 -4.83 -0.06 -2.37
CA ALA A 20 -3.69 0.07 -1.47
C ALA A 20 -3.83 -0.80 -0.21
N LEU A 21 -5.05 -0.94 0.32
CA LEU A 21 -5.34 -1.86 1.43
C LEU A 21 -5.05 -3.32 1.07
N ALA A 22 -5.47 -3.76 -0.12
CA ALA A 22 -5.17 -5.11 -0.60
C ALA A 22 -3.65 -5.35 -0.72
N PHE A 23 -2.89 -4.36 -1.22
CA PHE A 23 -1.43 -4.43 -1.28
C PHE A 23 -0.78 -4.50 0.10
N VAL A 24 -1.30 -3.76 1.09
CA VAL A 24 -0.78 -3.84 2.47
C VAL A 24 -0.92 -5.26 3.03
N ILE A 25 -2.09 -5.87 2.87
CA ILE A 25 -2.32 -7.25 3.33
C ILE A 25 -1.38 -8.22 2.60
N PHE A 26 -1.32 -8.13 1.26
CA PHE A 26 -0.50 -9.01 0.46
C PHE A 26 1.00 -8.91 0.80
N CYS A 27 1.54 -7.69 0.87
CA CYS A 27 2.94 -7.47 1.24
C CYS A 27 3.24 -7.91 2.67
N SER A 28 2.32 -7.72 3.62
CA SER A 28 2.49 -8.17 4.99
C SER A 28 2.64 -9.70 5.08
N VAL A 29 1.76 -10.44 4.39
CA VAL A 29 1.84 -11.92 4.33
C VAL A 29 3.12 -12.39 3.65
N LEU A 30 3.50 -11.75 2.53
CA LEU A 30 4.71 -12.10 1.78
C LEU A 30 5.98 -11.89 2.63
N ILE A 31 6.09 -10.77 3.33
CA ILE A 31 7.23 -10.49 4.23
C ILE A 31 7.27 -11.51 5.37
N ALA A 32 6.13 -11.82 6.01
CA ALA A 32 6.08 -12.80 7.09
C ALA A 32 6.54 -14.18 6.63
N ARG A 33 6.16 -14.59 5.41
CA ARG A 33 6.58 -15.86 4.83
C ARG A 33 8.08 -15.90 4.53
N ILE A 34 8.62 -14.85 3.90
CA ILE A 34 10.05 -14.74 3.61
C ILE A 34 10.90 -14.78 4.89
N VAL A 35 10.45 -14.13 5.96
CA VAL A 35 11.18 -14.17 7.24
C VAL A 35 11.24 -15.58 7.80
N ASN A 36 10.11 -16.30 7.81
CA ASN A 36 10.06 -17.69 8.27
C ASN A 36 10.93 -18.62 7.41
N ASP A 37 10.92 -18.44 6.08
CA ASP A 37 11.71 -19.24 5.15
C ASP A 37 13.22 -18.98 5.33
N ILE A 38 13.65 -17.72 5.52
CA ILE A 38 15.05 -17.38 5.79
C ILE A 38 15.54 -18.03 7.09
N ASP A 39 14.73 -18.02 8.15
CA ASP A 39 15.12 -18.59 9.44
C ASP A 39 15.22 -20.12 9.38
N ALA A 40 14.38 -20.78 8.58
CA ALA A 40 14.49 -22.22 8.29
C ALA A 40 15.73 -22.54 7.43
N ILE A 41 16.05 -21.70 6.44
CA ILE A 41 17.21 -21.87 5.57
C ILE A 41 18.51 -21.67 6.35
N LYS A 42 18.59 -20.71 7.28
CA LYS A 42 19.79 -20.50 8.12
C LYS A 42 20.11 -21.66 9.06
N ALA A 43 19.14 -22.50 9.38
CA ALA A 43 19.35 -23.69 10.20
C ALA A 43 20.07 -24.83 9.44
N VAL A 44 20.16 -24.72 8.11
CA VAL A 44 20.86 -25.65 7.23
C VAL A 44 21.99 -24.86 6.54
N GLU A 45 23.18 -25.42 6.37
CA GLU A 45 24.26 -24.73 5.63
C GLU A 45 23.89 -24.63 4.14
N VAL A 46 23.09 -23.61 3.80
CA VAL A 46 22.62 -23.34 2.43
C VAL A 46 23.43 -22.20 1.82
N ASP A 47 23.63 -22.31 0.50
CA ASP A 47 24.34 -21.36 -0.35
C ASP A 47 23.94 -19.90 -0.07
N SER A 48 24.95 -19.06 0.20
CA SER A 48 24.81 -17.64 0.55
C SER A 48 24.20 -16.80 -0.57
N SER A 49 24.24 -17.29 -1.82
CA SER A 49 23.53 -16.70 -2.96
C SER A 49 22.02 -16.61 -2.71
N LEU A 50 21.39 -17.70 -2.24
CA LEU A 50 19.94 -17.72 -2.03
C LEU A 50 19.51 -16.74 -0.93
N ILE A 51 20.32 -16.61 0.13
CA ILE A 51 20.01 -15.71 1.25
C ILE A 51 19.96 -14.25 0.78
N ASN A 52 20.86 -13.85 -0.13
CA ASN A 52 20.86 -12.49 -0.68
C ASN A 52 19.61 -12.19 -1.52
N ASP A 53 19.16 -13.14 -2.34
CA ASP A 53 17.95 -12.97 -3.15
C ASP A 53 16.70 -12.80 -2.27
N TYR A 54 16.54 -13.64 -1.24
CA TYR A 54 15.43 -13.53 -0.28
C TYR A 54 15.48 -12.22 0.51
N GLN A 55 16.66 -11.71 0.86
CA GLN A 55 16.81 -10.39 1.48
C GLN A 55 16.41 -9.25 0.53
N ALA A 56 16.75 -9.34 -0.75
CA ALA A 56 16.32 -8.37 -1.75
C ALA A 56 14.79 -8.36 -1.89
N PHE A 57 14.15 -9.53 -2.02
CA PHE A 57 12.68 -9.64 -2.06
C PHE A 57 12.01 -9.07 -0.80
N LYS A 58 12.59 -9.33 0.38
CA LYS A 58 12.12 -8.73 1.64
C LYS A 58 12.19 -7.20 1.60
N ALA A 59 13.29 -6.63 1.13
CA ALA A 59 13.47 -5.18 1.03
C ALA A 59 12.46 -4.54 0.07
N TYR A 60 12.24 -5.14 -1.11
CA TYR A 60 11.19 -4.69 -2.04
C TYR A 60 9.79 -4.78 -1.44
N GLY A 61 9.48 -5.86 -0.73
CA GLY A 61 8.21 -6.03 -0.02
C GLY A 61 7.96 -4.91 1.01
N ILE A 62 8.97 -4.56 1.80
CA ILE A 62 8.90 -3.45 2.77
C ILE A 62 8.71 -2.10 2.06
N GLY A 63 9.38 -1.89 0.92
CA GLY A 63 9.21 -0.69 0.10
C GLY A 63 7.76 -0.51 -0.37
N ILE A 64 7.18 -1.55 -0.98
CA ILE A 64 5.80 -1.51 -1.47
C ILE A 64 4.81 -1.37 -0.30
N LEU A 65 5.07 -2.04 0.83
CA LEU A 65 4.26 -1.93 2.04
C LEU A 65 4.21 -0.48 2.54
N SER A 66 5.37 0.15 2.70
CA SER A 66 5.45 1.53 3.19
C SER A 66 4.79 2.53 2.25
N PHE A 67 4.98 2.38 0.93
CA PHE A 67 4.28 3.18 -0.07
C PHE A 67 2.75 3.00 0.01
N SER A 68 2.28 1.76 0.12
CA SER A 68 0.85 1.46 0.21
C SER A 68 0.21 2.05 1.47
N CYS A 69 0.92 2.07 2.60
CA CYS A 69 0.47 2.76 3.82
C CYS A 69 0.31 4.27 3.61
N ILE A 70 1.25 4.93 2.93
CA ILE A 70 1.17 6.38 2.65
C ILE A 70 -0.04 6.66 1.74
N VAL A 71 -0.23 5.87 0.69
CA VAL A 71 -1.38 6.00 -0.23
C VAL A 71 -2.70 5.80 0.51
N LEU A 72 -2.75 4.87 1.47
CA LEU A 72 -3.93 4.66 2.32
C LEU A 72 -4.27 5.90 3.16
N ILE A 73 -3.27 6.54 3.76
CA ILE A 73 -3.48 7.76 4.56
C ILE A 73 -4.00 8.90 3.68
N ILE A 74 -3.36 9.12 2.53
CA ILE A 74 -3.74 10.19 1.60
C ILE A 74 -5.16 9.96 1.06
N SER A 75 -5.45 8.73 0.61
CA SER A 75 -6.79 8.37 0.12
C SER A 75 -7.86 8.52 1.18
N SER A 76 -7.58 8.15 2.44
CA SER A 76 -8.49 8.34 3.56
C SER A 76 -8.78 9.81 3.83
N CYS A 77 -7.74 10.66 3.84
CA CYS A 77 -7.89 12.11 3.99
C CYS A 77 -8.75 12.71 2.86
N ILE A 78 -8.50 12.35 1.61
CA ILE A 78 -9.25 12.85 0.45
C ILE A 78 -10.69 12.35 0.49
N CYS A 79 -10.92 11.09 0.86
CA CYS A 79 -12.26 10.54 1.01
C CYS A 79 -13.05 11.26 2.10
N TYR A 80 -12.42 11.54 3.25
CA TYR A 80 -13.05 12.25 4.36
C TYR A 80 -13.41 13.69 3.98
N LEU A 81 -12.46 14.45 3.42
CA LEU A 81 -12.70 15.83 2.98
C LEU A 81 -13.70 15.90 1.81
N GLY A 82 -13.64 14.93 0.91
CA GLY A 82 -14.57 14.78 -0.21
C GLY A 82 -16.00 14.50 0.24
N ALA A 83 -16.19 13.58 1.19
CA ALA A 83 -17.50 13.30 1.78
C ALA A 83 -18.06 14.52 2.52
N LYS A 84 -17.22 15.25 3.27
CA LYS A 84 -17.64 16.48 3.96
C LYS A 84 -18.05 17.60 2.99
N SER A 85 -17.42 17.67 1.82
CA SER A 85 -17.70 18.70 0.81
C SER A 85 -18.85 18.37 -0.14
N TRP A 86 -19.53 17.22 0.00
CA TRP A 86 -20.68 16.86 -0.85
C TRP A 86 -21.86 17.83 -0.80
N ASN A 87 -22.03 18.54 0.32
CA ASN A 87 -23.09 19.54 0.48
C ASN A 87 -22.67 20.95 0.01
N TYR A 88 -21.39 21.15 -0.31
CA TYR A 88 -20.87 22.42 -0.78
C TYR A 88 -20.64 22.37 -2.29
N THR A 89 -21.22 23.31 -3.02
CA THR A 89 -20.85 23.51 -4.42
C THR A 89 -19.47 24.14 -4.44
N ALA A 90 -18.42 23.33 -4.55
CA ALA A 90 -17.06 23.80 -4.69
C ALA A 90 -16.92 24.53 -6.04
N THR A 91 -17.11 25.84 -6.03
CA THR A 91 -16.69 26.75 -7.09
C THR A 91 -15.22 27.09 -6.85
N LEU A 92 -14.38 26.68 -7.79
CA LEU A 92 -12.97 27.05 -7.87
C LEU A 92 -12.79 28.03 -9.03
#